data_AF-A0A7S6W6X1-F1
#
_entry.id   AF-A0A7S6W6X1-F1
#
_cell.length_a   1.000
_cell.length_b   1.000
_cell.length_c   1.000
_cell.angle_alpha   90.00
_cell.angle_beta   90.00
_cell.angle_gamma   90.00
#
_symmetry.space_group_name_H-M   'P 1'
#
loop_
_entity.id
_entity.type
_entity.pdbx_description
1 polymer ?
#
loop_
_entity_poly.entity_id
_entity_poly.type
_entity_poly.pdbx_seq_one_letter_code
_entity_poly.pdbx_strand_id
1 'polypeptide(L)'
;MKNIYEVLLAEFSEPVNLNTGVRHIPFTIYSEDGKLKVQNSKNNHRLIDRKQVQNFYDEYKKTGSLSPKNYLDITRHSSYLLAAMHHLKANGSL
;
A
#
# COMPACT_ATOMS: atom_id res chain seq x y z
N MET A 1 7.95 16.52 -6.57
CA MET A 1 7.24 15.53 -5.73
C MET A 1 7.99 14.21 -5.80
N LYS A 2 8.24 13.55 -4.65
CA LYS A 2 8.81 12.20 -4.64
C LYS A 2 7.81 11.24 -5.31
N ASN A 3 8.31 10.30 -6.11
CA ASN A 3 7.51 9.25 -6.69
C ASN A 3 7.01 8.33 -5.54
N ILE A 4 5.70 8.20 -5.38
CA ILE A 4 5.11 7.45 -4.25
C ILE A 4 5.57 5.99 -4.23
N TYR A 5 5.81 5.38 -5.39
CA TYR A 5 6.30 4.02 -5.46
C TYR A 5 7.70 3.90 -4.86
N GLU A 6 8.59 4.85 -5.15
CA GLU A 6 9.93 4.89 -4.56
C GLU A 6 9.90 5.16 -3.05
N VAL A 7 8.96 5.98 -2.58
CA VAL A 7 8.73 6.17 -1.13
C VAL A 7 8.34 4.84 -0.49
N LEU A 8 7.39 4.10 -1.07
CA LEU A 8 7.00 2.79 -0.56
C LEU A 8 8.15 1.78 -0.56
N LEU A 9 8.99 1.77 -1.61
CA LEU A 9 10.15 0.88 -1.64
C LEU A 9 11.14 1.19 -0.50
N ALA A 10 11.41 2.46 -0.24
CA ALA A 10 12.34 2.89 0.80
C ALA A 10 11.79 2.64 2.21
N GLU A 11 10.53 2.99 2.44
CA GLU A 11 9.88 2.88 3.75
C GLU A 11 9.61 1.43 4.15
N PHE A 12 9.44 0.55 3.17
CA PHE A 12 9.24 -0.87 3.39
C PHE A 12 10.45 -1.70 2.99
N SER A 13 11.67 -1.16 3.03
CA SER A 13 12.90 -1.94 2.77
C SER A 13 13.06 -3.12 3.74
N GLU A 14 12.50 -2.98 4.94
CA GLU A 14 12.35 -4.06 5.91
C GLU A 14 10.88 -4.47 6.03
N PRO A 15 10.57 -5.73 6.38
CA PRO A 15 9.19 -6.17 6.56
C PRO A 15 8.45 -5.43 7.68
N VAL A 16 7.30 -4.86 7.35
CA VAL A 16 6.41 -4.17 8.29
C VAL A 16 5.06 -4.88 8.38
N ASN A 17 4.67 -5.22 9.61
CA ASN A 17 3.37 -5.80 9.89
C ASN A 17 2.30 -4.72 10.04
N LEU A 18 1.26 -4.79 9.22
CA LEU A 18 0.15 -3.84 9.19
C LEU A 18 -1.19 -4.59 9.25
N ASN A 19 -2.25 -3.82 9.50
CA ASN A 19 -3.63 -4.31 9.44
C ASN A 19 -4.39 -3.54 8.37
N THR A 20 -5.17 -4.24 7.55
CA THR A 20 -6.16 -3.58 6.68
C THR A 20 -7.19 -2.87 7.55
N GLY A 21 -7.78 -1.76 7.09
CA GLY A 21 -8.62 -0.85 7.90
C GLY A 21 -9.72 -1.51 8.73
N VAL A 22 -11.00 -1.39 8.32
CA VAL A 22 -12.13 -1.81 9.17
C VAL A 22 -12.12 -3.30 9.52
N ARG A 23 -11.60 -4.15 8.63
CA ARG A 23 -11.59 -5.60 8.86
C ARG A 23 -10.43 -6.07 9.74
N HIS A 24 -9.45 -5.21 10.04
CA HIS A 24 -8.27 -5.53 10.84
C HIS A 24 -7.56 -6.83 10.41
N ILE A 25 -7.57 -7.14 9.10
CA ILE A 25 -6.90 -8.34 8.59
C ILE A 25 -5.39 -8.07 8.55
N PRO A 26 -4.57 -8.87 9.23
CA PRO A 26 -3.12 -8.68 9.26
C PRO A 26 -2.48 -9.05 7.92
N PHE A 27 -1.40 -8.34 7.60
CA PHE A 27 -0.52 -8.62 6.47
C PHE A 27 0.87 -8.02 6.73
N THR A 28 1.84 -8.47 5.95
CA THR A 28 3.20 -7.91 5.96
C THR A 28 3.45 -7.25 4.61
N ILE A 29 3.94 -6.02 4.62
CA ILE A 29 4.40 -5.31 3.42
C ILE A 29 5.91 -5.11 3.50
N TYR A 30 6.57 -5.27 2.37
CA TYR A 30 8.02 -5.19 2.25
C TYR A 30 8.42 -4.93 0.80
N SER A 31 9.64 -4.49 0.59
CA SER A 31 10.26 -4.33 -0.71
C SER A 31 11.45 -5.27 -0.82
N GLU A 32 11.58 -5.90 -1.99
CA GLU A 32 12.66 -6.84 -2.29
C GLU A 32 12.95 -6.75 -3.78
N ASP A 33 14.23 -6.64 -4.17
CA ASP A 33 14.67 -6.47 -5.55
C ASP A 33 13.97 -5.30 -6.30
N GLY A 34 13.77 -4.17 -5.60
CA GLY A 34 13.09 -2.99 -6.16
C GLY A 34 11.59 -3.18 -6.42
N LYS A 35 10.98 -4.21 -5.83
CA LYS A 35 9.57 -4.56 -6.01
C LYS A 35 8.83 -4.52 -4.69
N LEU A 36 7.65 -3.91 -4.69
CA LEU A 36 6.76 -3.88 -3.54
C LEU A 36 5.96 -5.19 -3.45
N LYS A 37 6.01 -5.85 -2.30
CA LYS A 37 5.37 -7.14 -2.05
C LYS A 37 4.50 -7.08 -0.80
N VAL A 38 3.45 -7.90 -0.80
CA VAL A 38 2.60 -8.14 0.36
C VAL A 38 2.49 -9.64 0.59
N GLN A 39 2.75 -10.07 1.82
CA GLN A 39 2.37 -11.38 2.33
C GLN A 39 1.06 -11.22 3.10
N ASN A 40 -0.02 -11.86 2.64
CA ASN A 40 -1.30 -11.79 3.34
C ASN A 40 -1.38 -12.80 4.50
N SER A 41 -2.45 -12.74 5.29
CA SER A 41 -2.72 -13.66 6.41
C SER A 41 -2.80 -15.15 6.06
N LYS A 42 -2.85 -15.50 4.77
CA LYS A 42 -2.81 -16.88 4.27
C LYS A 42 -1.42 -17.27 3.74
N ASN A 43 -0.38 -16.49 4.03
CA ASN A 43 0.97 -16.62 3.51
C ASN A 43 1.10 -16.52 1.98
N ASN A 44 0.06 -16.00 1.30
CA ASN A 44 0.15 -15.74 -0.12
C ASN A 44 0.90 -14.45 -0.37
N HIS A 45 1.90 -14.54 -1.24
CA HIS A 45 2.74 -13.42 -1.64
C HIS A 45 2.15 -12.76 -2.88
N ARG A 46 2.07 -11.44 -2.87
CA ARG A 46 1.50 -10.64 -3.97
C ARG A 46 2.45 -9.52 -4.32
N LEU A 47 2.78 -9.42 -5.60
CA LEU A 47 3.47 -8.26 -6.16
C LEU A 47 2.46 -7.13 -6.35
N ILE A 48 2.85 -5.91 -6.00
CA ILE A 48 2.10 -4.70 -6.35
C ILE A 48 2.98 -3.88 -7.28
N ASP A 49 2.52 -3.68 -8.52
CA ASP A 49 3.32 -2.99 -9.51
C ASP A 49 3.26 -1.46 -9.37
N ARG A 50 4.24 -0.78 -9.97
CA ARG A 50 4.35 0.68 -9.95
C ARG A 50 3.12 1.39 -10.51
N LYS A 51 2.50 0.85 -11.56
CA LYS A 51 1.35 1.48 -12.23
C LYS A 51 0.11 1.43 -11.33
N GLN A 52 -0.13 0.29 -10.68
CA GLN A 52 -1.20 0.12 -9.72
C GLN A 52 -1.06 1.07 -8.54
N VAL A 53 0.16 1.20 -7.99
CA VAL A 53 0.44 2.15 -6.91
C VAL A 53 0.19 3.59 -7.36
N GLN A 54 0.70 3.98 -8.53
CA GLN A 54 0.58 5.34 -9.02
C GLN A 54 -0.88 5.72 -9.28
N ASN A 55 -1.63 4.87 -9.99
CA ASN A 55 -3.05 5.10 -10.26
C ASN A 55 -3.87 5.17 -8.98
N PHE A 56 -3.60 4.29 -8.02
CA PHE A 56 -4.24 4.33 -6.70
C PHE A 56 -3.94 5.65 -5.98
N TYR A 57 -2.67 6.07 -5.96
CA TYR A 57 -2.25 7.26 -5.23
C TYR A 57 -2.81 8.54 -5.84
N ASP A 58 -2.91 8.62 -7.17
CA ASP A 58 -3.51 9.77 -7.83
C ASP A 58 -5.00 9.91 -7.50
N GLU A 59 -5.75 8.80 -7.48
CA GLU A 59 -7.15 8.83 -7.02
C GLU A 59 -7.26 9.09 -5.51
N TYR A 60 -6.33 8.57 -4.71
CA TYR A 60 -6.27 8.84 -3.27
C TYR A 60 -6.06 10.32 -2.97
N LYS A 61 -5.12 10.99 -3.65
CA LYS A 61 -4.91 12.45 -3.51
C LYS A 61 -6.13 13.25 -3.93
N LYS A 62 -6.83 12.81 -4.98
CA LYS A 62 -8.01 13.50 -5.52
C LYS A 62 -9.21 13.41 -4.57
N THR A 63 -9.42 12.24 -3.98
CA THR A 63 -10.65 11.93 -3.22
C THR A 63 -10.48 12.00 -1.71
N GLY A 64 -9.28 11.74 -1.19
CA GLY A 64 -9.02 11.53 0.23
C GLY A 64 -9.79 10.35 0.84
N SER A 65 -10.34 9.46 -0.01
CA SER A 65 -11.24 8.41 0.46
C SER A 65 -10.53 7.37 1.33
N LEU A 66 -11.14 7.06 2.47
CA LEU A 66 -10.66 6.01 3.37
C LEU A 66 -11.28 4.64 3.09
N SER A 67 -12.16 4.55 2.08
CA SER A 67 -12.84 3.31 1.70
C SER A 67 -12.03 2.58 0.62
N PRO A 68 -11.53 1.35 0.87
CA PRO A 68 -10.86 0.55 -0.15
C PRO A 68 -11.73 0.25 -1.37
N LYS A 69 -13.06 0.23 -1.19
CA LYS A 69 -14.02 -0.06 -2.27
C LYS A 69 -13.97 0.97 -3.38
N ASN A 70 -13.65 2.23 -3.05
CA ASN A 70 -13.59 3.33 -4.01
C ASN A 70 -12.38 3.24 -4.95
N TYR A 71 -11.49 2.27 -4.72
CA TYR A 71 -10.30 2.05 -5.54
C TYR A 71 -10.27 0.66 -6.18
N LEU A 72 -11.33 -0.15 -6.05
CA LEU A 72 -11.32 -1.54 -6.53
C LEU A 72 -11.24 -1.64 -8.06
N ASP A 73 -11.80 -0.68 -8.78
CA ASP A 73 -11.70 -0.59 -10.25
C ASP A 73 -10.28 -0.21 -10.71
N ILE A 74 -9.46 0.33 -9.81
CA ILE A 74 -8.07 0.68 -10.05
C ILE A 74 -7.15 -0.48 -9.67
N THR A 75 -7.35 -1.05 -8.48
CA THR A 75 -6.53 -2.15 -7.98
C THR A 75 -7.24 -3.00 -6.93
N ARG A 76 -7.07 -4.32 -7.03
CA ARG A 76 -7.53 -5.28 -6.01
C ARG A 76 -6.70 -5.23 -4.72
N HIS A 77 -5.61 -4.47 -4.70
CA HIS A 77 -4.72 -4.29 -3.55
C HIS A 77 -5.04 -3.05 -2.71
N SER A 78 -6.17 -2.37 -2.99
CA SER A 78 -6.52 -1.09 -2.38
C SER A 78 -6.53 -1.09 -0.86
N SER A 79 -6.94 -2.18 -0.22
CA SER A 79 -6.95 -2.29 1.24
C SER A 79 -5.53 -2.30 1.85
N TYR A 80 -4.56 -2.91 1.16
CA TYR A 80 -3.17 -2.91 1.59
C TYR A 80 -2.54 -1.54 1.37
N LEU A 81 -2.79 -0.94 0.20
CA LEU A 81 -2.25 0.37 -0.14
C LEU A 81 -2.78 1.48 0.75
N LEU A 82 -4.07 1.45 1.12
CA LEU A 82 -4.61 2.41 2.10
C LEU A 82 -3.92 2.28 3.46
N ALA A 83 -3.77 1.06 3.97
CA ALA A 83 -3.06 0.84 5.23
C ALA A 83 -1.60 1.32 5.16
N ALA A 84 -0.92 1.12 4.03
CA ALA A 84 0.40 1.66 3.79
C ALA A 84 0.41 3.20 3.78
N MET A 85 -0.55 3.87 3.13
CA MET A 85 -0.65 5.35 3.15
C MET A 85 -0.87 5.88 4.57
N HIS A 86 -1.71 5.22 5.36
CA HIS A 86 -1.91 5.59 6.76
C HIS A 86 -0.62 5.45 7.58
N HIS A 87 0.14 4.38 7.36
CA HIS A 87 1.43 4.17 8.00
C HIS A 87 2.43 5.28 7.62
N LEU A 88 2.58 5.56 6.33
CA LEU A 88 3.46 6.65 5.86
C LEU A 88 3.07 8.00 6.45
N LYS A 89 1.77 8.31 6.51
CA LYS A 89 1.27 9.56 7.10
C LYS A 89 1.57 9.62 8.61
N ALA A 90 1.43 8.50 9.32
CA ALA A 90 1.75 8.44 10.75
C ALA A 90 3.24 8.66 11.04
N ASN A 91 4.11 8.23 10.12
CA ASN A 91 5.56 8.38 10.24
C ASN A 91 6.09 9.71 9.67
N GLY A 92 5.25 10.55 9.06
CA GLY A 92 5.65 11.81 8.42
C GLY A 92 6.33 11.64 7.05
N SER A 93 6.21 10.46 6.44
CA SER A 93 6.80 10.13 5.13
C SER A 93 5.89 10.47 3.95
N LEU A 94 4.65 10.88 4.22
CA LEU A 94 3.64 11.30 3.23
C LEU A 94 3.32 12.80 3.32
#